data_AF-X0YXG6-F1
#
_entry.id   AF-X0YXG6-F1
#
_cell.length_a   1.000
_cell.length_b   1.000
_cell.length_c   1.000
_cell.angle_alpha   90.00
_cell.angle_beta   90.00
_cell.angle_gamma   90.00
#
_symmetry.space_group_name_H-M   'P 1'
#
loop_
_entity.id
_entity.type
_entity.pdbx_description
1 polymer ?
#
loop_
_entity_poly.entity_id
_entity_poly.type
_entity_poly.pdbx_seq_one_letter_code
_entity_poly.pdbx_strand_id
1 'polypeptide(L)'
;HHQFGVEAIGLKTPYQDAEVISLLHTFLKRLGITGLTLHLNSLGTKATREKYKEELKSYLKPHFNSLSEDSQRRFETNPFRILDSKAAEDRALLKEAPSLHDFLDEESNEHFEELCALLDAIGISYIKDCNLVRGLDYYNQTVFEITSKELGAQNSLGGGGRYDGLIKELGGPDLPAFGFGAGLERIIQTMLAQEANLFKPKAVSLCFVPLGEKWGCESLKNQNHDRQSAK
;
A
#
# COMPACT_ATOMS: atom_id res chain seq x y z
N HIS A 1 3.81 -5.68 -13.81
CA HIS A 1 3.81 -4.64 -12.78
C HIS A 1 5.15 -4.71 -12.06
N HIS A 2 5.64 -3.58 -11.59
CA HIS A 2 6.86 -3.49 -10.81
C HIS A 2 6.50 -2.92 -9.44
N GLN A 3 7.01 -3.57 -8.41
CA GLN A 3 6.85 -3.10 -7.04
C GLN A 3 8.21 -2.87 -6.41
N PHE A 4 8.26 -1.89 -5.53
CA PHE A 4 9.31 -1.81 -4.52
C PHE A 4 8.66 -1.99 -3.15
N GLY A 5 9.45 -2.41 -2.18
CA GLY A 5 8.98 -2.65 -0.83
C GLY A 5 10.11 -2.57 0.16
N VAL A 6 9.72 -2.51 1.42
CA VAL A 6 10.63 -2.52 2.57
C VAL A 6 10.07 -3.51 3.57
N GLU A 7 10.96 -4.33 4.14
CA GLU A 7 10.65 -5.26 5.21
C GLU A 7 11.53 -4.93 6.42
N ALA A 8 10.92 -4.73 7.57
CA ALA A 8 11.56 -4.51 8.85
C ALA A 8 11.28 -5.74 9.74
N ILE A 9 12.33 -6.43 10.17
CA ILE A 9 12.24 -7.76 10.81
C ILE A 9 12.91 -7.70 12.18
N GLY A 10 12.27 -8.31 13.17
CA GLY A 10 12.85 -8.58 14.48
C GLY A 10 12.41 -7.67 15.62
N LEU A 11 11.60 -6.62 15.35
CA LEU A 11 11.01 -5.78 16.40
C LEU A 11 9.48 -5.85 16.38
N LYS A 12 8.90 -6.12 17.55
CA LYS A 12 7.45 -6.11 17.76
C LYS A 12 7.02 -4.81 18.45
N THR A 13 7.36 -3.68 17.84
CA THR A 13 7.07 -2.36 18.42
C THR A 13 6.29 -1.50 17.44
N PRO A 14 5.32 -0.68 17.91
CA PRO A 14 4.60 0.26 17.06
C PRO A 14 5.50 1.36 16.48
N TYR A 15 6.67 1.60 17.09
CA TYR A 15 7.72 2.47 16.53
C TYR A 15 8.21 1.99 15.15
N GLN A 16 8.41 0.68 14.99
CA GLN A 16 8.83 0.11 13.70
C GLN A 16 7.73 0.30 12.64
N ASP A 17 6.47 0.09 13.02
CA ASP A 17 5.32 0.29 12.14
C ASP A 17 5.23 1.77 11.69
N ALA A 18 5.35 2.70 12.64
CA ALA A 18 5.33 4.14 12.40
C ALA A 18 6.50 4.57 11.48
N GLU A 19 7.70 4.05 11.70
CA GLU A 19 8.88 4.34 10.88
C GLU A 19 8.67 3.91 9.43
N VAL A 20 8.20 2.68 9.22
CA VAL A 20 7.99 2.11 7.89
C VAL A 20 6.84 2.82 7.14
N ILE A 21 5.75 3.15 7.83
CA ILE A 21 4.65 3.97 7.27
C ILE A 21 5.17 5.36 6.90
N SER A 22 5.93 6.00 7.79
CA SER A 22 6.51 7.32 7.57
C SER A 22 7.47 7.33 6.39
N LEU A 23 8.26 6.27 6.20
CA LEU A 23 9.17 6.12 5.06
C LEU A 23 8.40 6.15 3.72
N LEU A 24 7.35 5.34 3.58
CA LEU A 24 6.54 5.33 2.35
C LEU A 24 5.82 6.67 2.14
N HIS A 25 5.20 7.20 3.19
CA HIS A 25 4.49 8.48 3.13
C HIS A 25 5.43 9.62 2.73
N THR A 26 6.61 9.70 3.34
CA THR A 26 7.64 10.70 3.02
C THR A 26 8.18 10.53 1.61
N PHE A 27 8.42 9.29 1.17
CA PHE A 27 8.82 9.00 -0.21
C PHE A 27 7.82 9.56 -1.23
N LEU A 28 6.53 9.26 -1.06
CA LEU A 28 5.47 9.75 -1.95
C LEU A 28 5.38 11.30 -1.95
N LYS A 29 5.48 11.94 -0.77
CA LYS A 29 5.51 13.40 -0.68
C LYS A 29 6.74 14.00 -1.38
N ARG A 30 7.91 13.36 -1.29
CA ARG A 30 9.14 13.83 -1.96
C ARG A 30 9.07 13.69 -3.48
N LEU A 31 8.26 12.78 -3.99
CA LEU A 31 7.91 12.72 -5.42
C LEU A 31 6.96 13.84 -5.85
N GLY A 32 6.53 14.71 -4.92
CA GLY A 32 5.63 15.83 -5.21
C GLY A 32 4.16 15.43 -5.27
N ILE A 33 3.82 14.18 -4.91
CA ILE A 33 2.44 13.72 -4.90
C ILE A 33 1.69 14.37 -3.74
N THR A 34 0.52 14.91 -4.04
CA THR A 34 -0.38 15.58 -3.10
C THR A 34 -1.68 14.80 -2.92
N GLY A 35 -2.45 15.15 -1.88
CA GLY A 35 -3.74 14.50 -1.61
C GLY A 35 -3.61 13.05 -1.13
N LEU A 36 -2.49 12.71 -0.48
CA LEU A 36 -2.28 11.40 0.12
C LEU A 36 -3.22 11.20 1.31
N THR A 37 -3.88 10.05 1.34
CA THR A 37 -4.69 9.61 2.48
C THR A 37 -4.14 8.29 3.00
N LEU A 38 -3.71 8.26 4.26
CA LEU A 38 -3.34 7.04 4.95
C LEU A 38 -4.60 6.41 5.58
N HIS A 39 -4.93 5.19 5.16
CA HIS A 39 -5.93 4.33 5.80
C HIS A 39 -5.20 3.36 6.72
N LEU A 40 -5.71 3.19 7.94
CA LEU A 40 -5.06 2.41 8.99
C LEU A 40 -6.09 1.51 9.69
N ASN A 41 -5.70 0.28 9.98
CA ASN A 41 -6.54 -0.68 10.72
C ASN A 41 -5.67 -1.62 11.57
N SER A 42 -6.26 -2.27 12.56
CA SER A 42 -5.67 -3.41 13.26
C SER A 42 -6.52 -4.65 13.03
N LEU A 43 -5.87 -5.72 12.58
CA LEU A 43 -6.47 -7.04 12.45
C LEU A 43 -6.41 -7.86 13.75
N GLY A 44 -5.71 -7.36 14.76
CA GLY A 44 -5.44 -8.05 16.02
C GLY A 44 -4.69 -9.37 15.83
N THR A 45 -4.80 -10.23 16.83
CA THR A 45 -4.19 -11.57 16.82
C THR A 45 -5.00 -12.57 15.97
N LYS A 46 -4.41 -13.75 15.71
CA LYS A 46 -5.14 -14.86 15.10
C LYS A 46 -6.41 -15.22 15.88
N ALA A 47 -6.36 -15.18 17.22
CA ALA A 47 -7.51 -15.49 18.08
C ALA A 47 -8.63 -14.45 17.90
N THR A 48 -8.29 -13.16 17.86
CA THR A 48 -9.26 -12.09 17.54
C THR A 48 -9.90 -12.29 16.17
N ARG A 49 -9.10 -12.62 15.14
CA ARG A 49 -9.62 -12.85 13.79
C ARG A 49 -10.59 -14.04 13.74
N GLU A 50 -10.29 -15.17 14.38
CA GLU A 50 -11.22 -16.30 14.37
C GLU A 50 -12.56 -15.95 15.05
N LYS A 51 -12.53 -15.24 16.19
CA LYS A 51 -13.76 -14.77 16.86
C LYS A 51 -14.57 -13.83 15.96
N TYR A 52 -13.90 -12.85 15.37
CA TYR A 52 -14.57 -11.89 14.48
C TYR A 52 -15.11 -12.55 13.21
N LYS A 53 -14.42 -13.56 12.67
CA LYS A 53 -14.88 -14.32 11.51
C LYS A 53 -16.19 -15.05 11.78
N GLU A 54 -16.35 -15.64 12.98
CA GLU A 54 -17.60 -16.27 13.39
C GLU A 54 -18.74 -15.25 13.47
N GLU A 55 -18.47 -14.09 14.09
CA GLU A 55 -19.46 -13.02 14.20
C GLU A 55 -19.85 -12.45 12.83
N LEU A 56 -18.87 -12.16 11.96
CA LEU A 56 -19.11 -11.66 10.62
C LEU A 56 -19.93 -12.67 9.79
N LYS A 57 -19.65 -13.97 9.91
CA LYS A 57 -20.46 -15.01 9.27
C LYS A 57 -21.88 -15.04 9.82
N SER A 58 -22.03 -14.94 11.14
CA SER A 58 -23.35 -14.89 11.80
C SER A 58 -24.17 -13.71 11.29
N TYR A 59 -23.55 -12.53 11.21
CA TYR A 59 -24.16 -11.31 10.70
C TYR A 59 -24.55 -11.40 9.22
N LEU A 60 -23.67 -11.93 8.36
CA LEU A 60 -23.92 -11.97 6.92
C LEU A 60 -24.85 -13.12 6.48
N LYS A 61 -24.99 -14.18 7.27
CA LYS A 61 -25.78 -15.37 6.90
C LYS A 61 -27.26 -15.07 6.58
N PRO A 62 -28.00 -14.25 7.36
CA PRO A 62 -29.35 -13.82 6.99
C PRO A 62 -29.40 -13.00 5.69
N HIS A 63 -28.32 -12.31 5.35
CA HIS A 63 -28.20 -11.44 4.19
C HIS A 63 -27.52 -12.12 2.99
N PHE A 64 -27.21 -13.41 3.06
CA PHE A 64 -26.39 -14.11 2.07
C PHE A 64 -26.88 -13.94 0.62
N ASN A 65 -28.19 -14.08 0.39
CA ASN A 65 -28.79 -13.94 -0.94
C ASN A 65 -28.81 -12.48 -1.45
N SER A 66 -28.56 -11.50 -0.58
CA SER A 66 -28.45 -10.08 -0.93
C SER A 66 -27.01 -9.65 -1.22
N LEU A 67 -26.03 -10.52 -0.96
CA LEU A 67 -24.64 -10.30 -1.33
C LEU A 67 -24.43 -10.49 -2.83
N SER A 68 -23.43 -9.79 -3.38
CA SER A 68 -22.95 -10.05 -4.74
C SER A 68 -22.45 -11.50 -4.89
N GLU A 69 -22.46 -12.04 -6.11
CA GLU A 69 -22.00 -13.42 -6.36
C GLU A 69 -20.56 -13.65 -5.88
N ASP A 70 -19.70 -12.63 -5.99
CA ASP A 70 -18.32 -12.72 -5.52
C ASP A 70 -18.26 -12.77 -3.98
N SER A 71 -19.07 -11.96 -3.30
CA SER A 71 -19.18 -12.00 -1.84
C SER A 71 -19.81 -13.29 -1.32
N GLN A 72 -20.75 -13.89 -2.03
CA GLN A 72 -21.27 -15.23 -1.71
C GLN A 72 -20.16 -16.29 -1.78
N ARG A 73 -19.27 -16.23 -2.79
CA ARG A 73 -18.09 -17.13 -2.87
C ARG A 73 -17.08 -16.86 -1.74
N ARG A 74 -16.85 -15.59 -1.40
CA ARG A 74 -15.94 -15.18 -0.30
C ARG A 74 -16.48 -15.59 1.06
N PHE A 75 -17.80 -15.61 1.25
CA PHE A 75 -18.43 -16.02 2.50
C PHE A 75 -18.04 -17.45 2.91
N GLU A 76 -17.93 -18.36 1.93
CA GLU A 76 -17.52 -19.74 2.19
C GLU A 76 -16.01 -19.87 2.44
N THR A 77 -15.20 -19.12 1.69
CA THR A 77 -13.73 -19.24 1.69
C THR A 77 -13.07 -18.32 2.72
N ASN A 78 -13.09 -17.01 2.48
CA ASN A 78 -12.53 -15.98 3.35
C ASN A 78 -13.49 -14.78 3.49
N PRO A 79 -14.37 -14.77 4.51
CA PRO A 79 -15.36 -13.72 4.74
C PRO A 79 -14.77 -12.31 4.90
N PHE A 80 -13.52 -12.17 5.34
CA PHE A 80 -12.90 -10.86 5.47
C PHE A 80 -12.78 -10.14 4.14
N ARG A 81 -12.64 -10.88 3.03
CA ARG A 81 -12.65 -10.29 1.69
C ARG A 81 -13.97 -9.65 1.34
N ILE A 82 -15.06 -9.92 2.06
CA ILE A 82 -16.32 -9.20 1.81
C ILE A 82 -16.18 -7.74 2.25
N LEU A 83 -15.40 -7.45 3.30
CA LEU A 83 -15.18 -6.11 3.85
C LEU A 83 -14.58 -5.13 2.82
N ASP A 84 -13.79 -5.62 1.86
CA ASP A 84 -13.19 -4.81 0.80
C ASP A 84 -14.06 -4.65 -0.47
N SER A 85 -15.27 -5.25 -0.48
CA SER A 85 -16.13 -5.30 -1.67
C SER A 85 -16.48 -3.91 -2.21
N LYS A 86 -16.49 -3.80 -3.54
CA LYS A 86 -16.88 -2.58 -4.27
C LYS A 86 -18.32 -2.65 -4.81
N ALA A 87 -19.04 -3.76 -4.59
CA ALA A 87 -20.45 -3.86 -4.95
C ALA A 87 -21.31 -2.93 -4.05
N ALA A 88 -22.34 -2.30 -4.61
CA ALA A 88 -23.11 -1.30 -3.88
C ALA A 88 -23.98 -1.95 -2.79
N GLU A 89 -24.54 -3.11 -3.12
CA GLU A 89 -25.31 -4.00 -2.25
C GLU A 89 -24.48 -4.47 -1.04
N ASP A 90 -23.24 -4.93 -1.26
CA ASP A 90 -22.35 -5.37 -0.19
C ASP A 90 -21.98 -4.20 0.72
N ARG A 91 -21.59 -3.05 0.14
CA ARG A 91 -21.25 -1.85 0.93
C ARG A 91 -22.41 -1.33 1.76
N ALA A 92 -23.65 -1.50 1.31
CA ALA A 92 -24.82 -1.07 2.07
C ALA A 92 -25.00 -1.93 3.32
N LEU A 93 -24.82 -3.24 3.20
CA LEU A 93 -24.89 -4.18 4.32
C LEU A 93 -23.74 -3.97 5.30
N LEU A 94 -22.51 -3.76 4.80
CA LEU A 94 -21.32 -3.63 5.63
C LEU A 94 -21.28 -2.37 6.51
N LYS A 95 -22.14 -1.38 6.27
CA LYS A 95 -22.25 -0.20 7.14
C LYS A 95 -22.70 -0.54 8.55
N GLU A 96 -23.53 -1.56 8.68
CA GLU A 96 -24.10 -2.02 9.95
C GLU A 96 -23.41 -3.30 10.45
N ALA A 97 -22.31 -3.71 9.81
CA ALA A 97 -21.56 -4.89 10.21
C ALA A 97 -20.78 -4.63 11.51
N PRO A 98 -20.55 -5.68 12.33
CA PRO A 98 -19.71 -5.59 13.51
C PRO A 98 -18.30 -5.12 13.13
N SER A 99 -17.68 -4.30 13.97
CA SER A 99 -16.31 -3.83 13.77
C SER A 99 -15.32 -4.83 14.36
N LEU A 100 -14.24 -5.13 13.64
CA LEU A 100 -13.14 -5.94 14.17
C LEU A 100 -12.51 -5.33 15.43
N HIS A 101 -12.59 -4.00 15.57
CA HIS A 101 -12.05 -3.28 16.74
C HIS A 101 -12.74 -3.67 18.04
N ASP A 102 -14.01 -4.08 17.99
CA ASP A 102 -14.77 -4.52 19.16
C ASP A 102 -14.27 -5.88 19.72
N PHE A 103 -13.41 -6.58 18.96
CA PHE A 103 -12.89 -7.91 19.27
C PHE A 103 -11.37 -7.92 19.51
N LEU A 104 -10.71 -6.77 19.42
CA LEU A 104 -9.28 -6.66 19.70
C LEU A 104 -8.99 -7.06 21.14
N ASP A 105 -7.94 -7.88 21.32
CA ASP A 105 -7.35 -8.06 22.63
C ASP A 105 -6.64 -6.78 23.10
N GLU A 106 -6.39 -6.69 24.41
CA GLU A 106 -5.80 -5.51 25.06
C GLU A 106 -4.45 -5.13 24.43
N GLU A 107 -3.57 -6.12 24.19
CA GLU A 107 -2.26 -5.90 23.56
C GLU A 107 -2.40 -5.30 22.15
N SER A 108 -3.30 -5.84 21.33
CA SER A 108 -3.53 -5.35 19.97
C SER A 108 -4.12 -3.95 19.95
N ASN A 109 -4.99 -3.64 20.91
CA ASN A 109 -5.59 -2.32 21.06
C ASN A 109 -4.55 -1.28 21.52
N GLU A 110 -3.74 -1.63 22.54
CA GLU A 110 -2.64 -0.78 23.02
C GLU A 110 -1.61 -0.50 21.92
N HIS A 111 -1.18 -1.54 21.19
CA HIS A 111 -0.25 -1.38 20.07
C HIS A 111 -0.81 -0.45 18.99
N PHE A 112 -2.11 -0.56 18.69
CA PHE A 112 -2.75 0.27 17.67
C PHE A 112 -2.90 1.74 18.10
N GLU A 113 -3.29 2.00 19.35
CA GLU A 113 -3.40 3.36 19.88
C GLU A 113 -2.03 4.01 20.06
N GLU A 114 -0.99 3.26 20.44
CA GLU A 114 0.38 3.79 20.46
C GLU A 114 0.87 4.17 19.06
N LEU A 115 0.61 3.33 18.05
CA LEU A 115 0.91 3.66 16.65
C LEU A 115 0.18 4.94 16.21
N CYS A 116 -1.11 5.07 16.54
CA CYS A 116 -1.90 6.27 16.27
C CYS A 116 -1.24 7.53 16.88
N ALA A 117 -0.88 7.47 18.16
CA ALA A 117 -0.21 8.57 18.86
C ALA A 117 1.16 8.92 18.24
N LEU A 118 1.92 7.92 17.78
CA LEU A 118 3.19 8.14 17.08
C LEU A 118 2.98 8.85 15.73
N LEU A 119 1.99 8.42 14.95
CA LEU A 119 1.65 9.06 13.67
C LEU A 119 1.19 10.52 13.86
N ASP A 120 0.39 10.77 14.91
CA ASP A 120 -0.01 12.12 15.30
C ASP A 120 1.20 12.98 15.68
N ALA A 121 2.14 12.44 16.46
CA ALA A 121 3.35 13.14 16.90
C ALA A 121 4.28 13.53 15.73
N ILE A 122 4.31 12.75 14.66
CA ILE A 122 5.09 13.05 13.44
C ILE A 122 4.28 13.76 12.36
N GLY A 123 3.03 14.14 12.65
CA GLY A 123 2.18 14.94 11.78
C GLY A 123 1.67 14.21 10.52
N ILE A 124 1.47 12.89 10.60
CA ILE A 124 0.87 12.10 9.52
C ILE A 124 -0.61 11.87 9.84
N SER A 125 -1.50 12.53 9.10
CA SER A 125 -2.94 12.31 9.22
C SER A 125 -3.35 10.97 8.63
N TYR A 126 -4.29 10.29 9.28
CA TYR A 126 -4.82 9.00 8.87
C TYR A 126 -6.34 8.89 9.09
N ILE A 127 -6.94 7.89 8.44
CA ILE A 127 -8.32 7.46 8.64
C ILE A 127 -8.28 6.07 9.26
N LYS A 128 -8.90 5.89 10.43
CA LYS A 128 -9.16 4.56 10.99
C LYS A 128 -10.23 3.89 10.11
N ASP A 129 -9.84 2.88 9.35
CA ASP A 129 -10.69 2.19 8.38
C ASP A 129 -10.87 0.74 8.79
N CYS A 130 -11.90 0.45 9.60
CA CYS A 130 -12.15 -0.89 10.13
C CYS A 130 -12.41 -1.95 9.04
N ASN A 131 -12.76 -1.51 7.82
CA ASN A 131 -13.00 -2.38 6.67
C ASN A 131 -11.73 -2.65 5.85
N LEU A 132 -10.62 -1.97 6.17
CA LEU A 132 -9.35 -2.19 5.51
C LEU A 132 -8.81 -3.57 5.89
N VAL A 133 -8.98 -4.50 4.95
CA VAL A 133 -8.31 -5.78 4.93
C VAL A 133 -7.31 -5.82 3.77
N ARG A 134 -6.34 -6.72 3.84
CA ARG A 134 -5.32 -6.85 2.80
C ARG A 134 -5.48 -8.12 1.98
N GLY A 135 -4.85 -8.07 0.81
CA GLY A 135 -4.87 -9.10 -0.21
C GLY A 135 -4.29 -10.45 0.20
N LEU A 136 -3.69 -10.57 1.38
CA LEU A 136 -2.89 -11.71 1.82
C LEU A 136 -3.25 -12.04 3.27
N ASP A 137 -3.44 -13.32 3.57
CA ASP A 137 -4.08 -13.73 4.83
C ASP A 137 -3.10 -13.82 6.01
N TYR A 138 -1.80 -13.67 5.73
CA TYR A 138 -0.73 -13.69 6.73
C TYR A 138 -0.69 -12.44 7.62
N TYR A 139 -1.37 -11.34 7.24
CA TYR A 139 -1.35 -10.12 8.04
C TYR A 139 -2.01 -10.31 9.40
N ASN A 140 -1.43 -9.71 10.42
CA ASN A 140 -1.96 -9.57 11.77
C ASN A 140 -1.73 -8.12 12.23
N GLN A 141 -2.29 -7.74 13.37
CA GLN A 141 -2.09 -6.41 13.97
C GLN A 141 -2.27 -5.30 12.92
N THR A 142 -1.42 -4.28 12.91
CA THR A 142 -1.46 -3.14 12.00
C THR A 142 -1.51 -3.56 10.52
N VAL A 143 -2.46 -3.00 9.77
CA VAL A 143 -2.44 -2.93 8.30
C VAL A 143 -2.71 -1.51 7.84
N PHE A 144 -2.16 -1.14 6.69
CA PHE A 144 -2.31 0.21 6.17
C PHE A 144 -2.32 0.26 4.64
N GLU A 145 -2.88 1.34 4.11
CA GLU A 145 -2.87 1.67 2.69
C GLU A 145 -2.77 3.18 2.49
N ILE A 146 -1.94 3.62 1.55
CA ILE A 146 -1.88 5.03 1.14
C ILE A 146 -2.54 5.17 -0.22
N THR A 147 -3.54 6.04 -0.30
CA THR A 147 -4.30 6.31 -1.52
C THR A 147 -4.13 7.75 -2.02
N SER A 148 -4.42 7.98 -3.31
CA SER A 148 -4.55 9.31 -3.92
C SER A 148 -5.77 9.39 -4.83
N LYS A 149 -6.48 10.52 -4.83
CA LYS A 149 -7.77 10.69 -5.50
C LYS A 149 -7.70 10.70 -7.04
N GLU A 150 -6.52 10.80 -7.64
CA GLU A 150 -6.35 11.02 -9.09
C GLU A 150 -6.70 9.80 -9.96
N LEU A 151 -6.56 8.58 -9.44
CA LEU A 151 -6.68 7.35 -10.25
C LEU A 151 -8.05 6.66 -10.16
N GLY A 152 -9.08 7.36 -9.69
CA GLY A 152 -10.46 6.84 -9.64
C GLY A 152 -10.60 5.60 -8.74
N ALA A 153 -11.21 4.52 -9.24
CA ALA A 153 -11.52 3.31 -8.46
C ALA A 153 -10.29 2.49 -8.00
N GLN A 154 -9.10 2.76 -8.54
CA GLN A 154 -7.85 2.11 -8.16
C GLN A 154 -6.83 3.17 -7.71
N ASN A 155 -7.09 3.70 -6.53
CA ASN A 155 -6.40 4.82 -5.90
C ASN A 155 -5.22 4.43 -4.99
N SER A 156 -4.97 3.13 -4.78
CA SER A 156 -3.88 2.66 -3.92
C SER A 156 -2.50 2.87 -4.56
N LEU A 157 -1.62 3.57 -3.86
CA LEU A 157 -0.23 3.82 -4.26
C LEU A 157 0.73 2.79 -3.63
N GLY A 158 0.36 2.29 -2.46
CA GLY A 158 1.10 1.29 -1.72
C GLY A 158 0.40 0.96 -0.42
N GLY A 159 0.72 -0.19 0.14
CA GLY A 159 0.14 -0.65 1.39
C GLY A 159 0.93 -1.80 1.97
N GLY A 160 0.64 -2.08 3.23
CA GLY A 160 1.46 -2.96 4.02
C GLY A 160 0.82 -3.28 5.35
N GLY A 161 1.64 -3.75 6.28
CA GLY A 161 1.20 -4.15 7.60
C GLY A 161 2.17 -5.10 8.29
N ARG A 162 1.77 -5.54 9.48
CA ARG A 162 2.47 -6.52 10.30
C ARG A 162 2.09 -7.93 9.89
N TYR A 163 3.06 -8.84 9.89
CA TYR A 163 2.87 -10.23 9.49
C TYR A 163 3.73 -11.16 10.34
N ASP A 164 3.67 -10.97 11.66
CA ASP A 164 4.38 -11.80 12.62
C ASP A 164 4.05 -13.28 12.41
N GLY A 165 5.06 -14.15 12.51
CA GLY A 165 4.90 -15.60 12.33
C GLY A 165 5.03 -16.10 10.89
N LEU A 166 4.95 -15.23 9.87
CA LEU A 166 5.15 -15.65 8.47
C LEU A 166 6.53 -16.29 8.25
N ILE A 167 7.58 -15.71 8.84
CA ILE A 167 8.95 -16.25 8.73
C ILE A 167 9.03 -17.68 9.31
N LYS A 168 8.33 -17.93 10.42
CA LYS A 168 8.23 -19.25 11.05
C LYS A 168 7.45 -20.24 10.21
N GLU A 169 6.33 -19.81 9.62
CA GLU A 169 5.53 -20.64 8.71
C GLU A 169 6.34 -21.09 7.49
N LEU A 170 7.32 -20.29 7.06
CA LEU A 170 8.26 -20.61 5.98
C LEU A 170 9.48 -21.43 6.44
N GLY A 171 9.53 -21.87 7.70
CA GLY A 171 10.61 -22.70 8.26
C GLY A 171 11.79 -21.92 8.85
N GLY A 172 11.65 -20.60 9.02
CA GLY A 172 12.63 -19.74 9.68
C GLY A 172 12.40 -19.57 11.18
N PRO A 173 13.15 -18.66 11.84
CA PRO A 173 12.93 -18.30 13.24
C PRO A 173 11.61 -17.55 13.45
N ASP A 174 11.09 -17.61 14.68
CA ASP A 174 9.88 -16.89 15.09
C ASP A 174 10.19 -15.41 15.31
N LEU A 175 10.21 -14.64 14.22
CA LEU A 175 10.51 -13.21 14.24
C LEU A 175 9.28 -12.39 13.82
N PRO A 176 9.00 -11.29 14.54
CA PRO A 176 8.00 -10.32 14.11
C PRO A 176 8.50 -9.58 12.86
N ALA A 177 7.57 -9.12 12.04
CA ALA A 177 7.92 -8.40 10.82
C ALA A 177 6.81 -7.45 10.36
N PHE A 178 7.23 -6.32 9.80
CA PHE A 178 6.37 -5.27 9.27
C PHE A 178 6.95 -4.75 7.97
N GLY A 179 6.10 -4.44 6.99
CA GLY A 179 6.57 -3.95 5.71
C GLY A 179 5.47 -3.48 4.77
N PHE A 180 5.88 -3.06 3.58
CA PHE A 180 4.96 -2.62 2.53
C PHE A 180 5.44 -3.01 1.14
N GLY A 181 4.49 -3.06 0.22
CA GLY A 181 4.72 -3.03 -1.22
C GLY A 181 4.04 -1.82 -1.85
N ALA A 182 4.70 -1.19 -2.83
CA ALA A 182 4.20 -0.03 -3.55
C ALA A 182 4.44 -0.19 -5.06
N GLY A 183 3.40 0.03 -5.85
CA GLY A 183 3.41 -0.20 -7.30
C GLY A 183 4.00 0.98 -8.06
N LEU A 184 5.13 0.78 -8.73
CA LEU A 184 5.83 1.86 -9.44
C LEU A 184 4.99 2.45 -10.57
N GLU A 185 4.27 1.63 -11.35
CA GLU A 185 3.42 2.15 -12.41
C GLU A 185 2.30 3.06 -11.89
N ARG A 186 1.73 2.75 -10.71
CA ARG A 186 0.68 3.58 -10.08
C ARG A 186 1.21 4.91 -9.62
N ILE A 187 2.39 4.89 -9.01
CA ILE A 187 3.07 6.10 -8.55
C ILE A 187 3.40 6.98 -9.76
N ILE A 188 3.99 6.43 -10.82
CA ILE A 188 4.30 7.17 -12.05
C ILE A 188 3.04 7.74 -12.69
N GLN A 189 1.96 6.95 -12.80
CA GLN A 189 0.68 7.43 -13.32
C GLN A 189 0.13 8.60 -12.51
N THR A 190 0.21 8.53 -11.18
CA THR A 190 -0.22 9.61 -10.28
C THR A 190 0.67 10.85 -10.45
N MET A 191 1.98 10.67 -10.55
CA MET A 191 2.91 11.78 -10.81
C MET A 191 2.62 12.47 -12.15
N LEU A 192 2.34 11.70 -13.21
CA LEU A 192 1.97 12.25 -14.51
C LEU A 192 0.64 13.00 -14.45
N ALA A 193 -0.35 12.46 -13.75
CA ALA A 193 -1.67 13.10 -13.58
C ALA A 193 -1.59 14.42 -12.80
N GLN A 194 -0.71 14.50 -11.80
CA GLN A 194 -0.50 15.72 -10.98
C GLN A 194 0.60 16.63 -11.49
N GLU A 195 1.25 16.29 -12.61
CA GLU A 195 2.50 16.94 -13.08
C GLU A 195 3.58 17.06 -11.98
N ALA A 196 3.61 16.09 -11.06
CA ALA A 196 4.43 16.12 -9.85
C ALA A 196 5.89 15.76 -10.15
N ASN A 197 6.81 16.71 -9.89
CA ASN A 197 8.26 16.56 -10.00
C ASN A 197 8.72 15.81 -11.27
N LEU A 198 8.05 16.05 -12.40
CA LEU A 198 8.40 15.41 -13.66
C LEU A 198 9.79 15.90 -14.09
N PHE A 199 10.72 14.95 -14.24
CA PHE A 199 12.06 15.26 -14.74
C PHE A 199 11.94 15.80 -16.16
N LYS A 200 12.48 17.00 -16.39
CA LYS A 200 12.69 17.47 -17.75
C LYS A 200 13.78 16.60 -18.37
N PRO A 201 13.55 16.00 -19.55
CA PRO A 201 14.59 15.26 -20.24
C PRO A 201 15.81 16.17 -20.39
N LYS A 202 17.01 15.62 -20.14
CA LYS A 202 18.25 16.36 -20.37
C LYS A 202 18.25 16.82 -21.83
N ALA A 203 18.40 18.12 -22.03
CA ALA A 203 18.52 18.67 -23.38
C ALA A 203 19.75 18.06 -24.06
N VAL A 204 19.65 17.82 -25.36
CA VAL A 204 20.81 17.46 -26.17
C VAL A 204 21.76 18.66 -26.15
N SER A 205 22.94 18.50 -25.56
CA SER A 205 23.92 19.59 -25.43
C SER A 205 24.46 20.05 -26.79
N LEU A 206 24.56 19.14 -27.76
CA LEU A 206 25.07 19.41 -29.09
C LEU A 206 24.44 18.47 -30.12
N CYS A 207 23.92 19.03 -31.21
CA CYS A 207 23.41 18.28 -32.35
C CYS A 207 24.20 18.68 -33.60
N PHE A 208 24.88 17.71 -34.21
CA PHE A 208 25.57 17.95 -35.47
C PHE A 208 24.60 17.74 -36.64
N VAL A 209 24.43 18.78 -37.45
CA VAL A 209 23.60 18.77 -38.65
C VAL A 209 24.51 18.93 -39.88
N PRO A 210 24.87 17.83 -40.58
CA PRO A 210 25.75 17.91 -41.74
C PRO A 210 25.04 18.57 -42.92
N LEU A 211 25.69 19.57 -43.54
CA LEU A 211 25.18 20.24 -44.74
C LEU A 211 25.76 19.59 -46.00
N GLY A 212 25.09 18.53 -46.47
CA GLY A 212 25.48 17.78 -47.67
C GLY A 212 26.30 16.52 -47.36
N GLU A 213 26.27 15.56 -48.29
CA GLU A 213 26.78 14.20 -48.10
C GLU A 213 28.27 14.14 -47.71
N LYS A 214 29.07 15.09 -48.23
CA LYS A 214 30.51 15.19 -47.95
C LYS A 214 30.84 15.34 -46.46
N TRP A 215 29.95 15.93 -45.67
CA TRP A 215 30.20 16.23 -44.25
C TRP A 215 29.61 15.21 -43.29
N GLY A 216 28.90 14.18 -43.79
CA GLY A 216 28.28 13.14 -42.96
C GLY A 216 29.31 12.35 -42.13
N CYS A 217 30.41 11.90 -42.77
CA CYS A 217 31.47 11.17 -42.07
C CYS A 217 32.18 12.01 -41.01
N GLU A 218 32.38 13.30 -41.25
CA GLU A 218 33.07 14.20 -40.31
C GLU A 218 32.19 14.51 -39.09
N SER A 219 30.89 14.73 -39.33
CA SER A 219 29.88 14.86 -38.27
C SER A 219 29.87 13.64 -37.34
N LEU A 220 29.95 12.42 -37.88
CA LEU A 220 29.97 11.19 -37.07
C LEU A 220 31.25 11.04 -36.25
N LYS A 221 32.41 11.42 -36.79
CA LYS A 221 33.68 11.43 -36.05
C LYS A 221 33.62 12.38 -34.86
N ASN A 222 33.10 13.60 -35.07
CA ASN A 222 32.98 14.60 -34.02
C ASN A 222 31.98 14.17 -32.94
N GLN A 223 30.84 13.58 -33.32
CA GLN A 223 29.90 12.98 -32.36
C GLN A 223 30.55 11.90 -31.49
N ASN A 224 31.37 11.01 -32.07
CA ASN A 224 32.03 9.96 -31.32
C ASN A 224 33.13 10.50 -30.40
N HIS A 225 33.88 11.51 -30.84
CA HIS A 225 34.87 12.19 -30.00
C HIS A 225 34.21 12.85 -28.79
N ASP A 226 33.11 13.58 -29.00
CA ASP A 226 32.40 14.29 -27.94
C ASP A 226 31.70 13.33 -26.96
N ARG A 227 31.19 12.18 -27.43
CA ARG A 227 30.63 11.14 -26.54
C ARG A 227 31.67 10.52 -25.61
N GLN A 228 32.92 10.41 -26.05
CA GLN A 228 33.99 9.81 -25.26
C GLN A 228 34.64 10.81 -24.28
N SER A 229 34.57 12.11 -24.60
CA SER A 229 35.12 13.20 -23.79
C SER A 229 34.13 13.79 -22.79
N ALA A 230 32.83 13.56 -22.97
CA ALA A 230 31.80 13.88 -21.97
C ALA A 230 31.83 12.89 -20.79
N LYS A 231 32.78 13.09 -19.87
CA LYS A 231 32.76 12.56 -18.50
C LYS A 231 32.51 13.69 -17.51
#